data_AF-A0A7W5MJF3-F1
#
_entry.id   AF-A0A7W5MJF3-F1
#
_cell.length_a   1.000
_cell.length_b   1.000
_cell.length_c   1.000
_cell.angle_alpha   90.00
_cell.angle_beta   90.00
_cell.angle_gamma   90.00
#
_symmetry.space_group_name_H-M   'P 1'
#
loop_
_entity.id
_entity.type
_entity.pdbx_description
1 polymer ?
#
loop_
_entity_poly.entity_id
_entity_poly.type
_entity_poly.pdbx_seq_one_letter_code
_entity_poly.pdbx_strand_id
1 'polypeptide(L)'
;MIEEEENIVYRSSITNPQPYVPQALSEIEDQLGSMMLKSPHFKDTTGYFPDTSLESNFFELNSGLDRMREKLGEDVHGKAIELSGRAKALFLQAPDIGSEKTREGNRLLDEIDQLINAVRRHRYESGLKDDDGEVTGD
;
A
#
# COMPACT_ATOMS: atom_id res chain seq x y z
N MET A 1 3.29 22.08 -45.89
CA MET A 1 4.35 21.70 -44.95
C MET A 1 3.83 22.03 -43.58
N ILE A 2 3.33 21.02 -42.88
CA ILE A 2 2.95 21.12 -41.46
C ILE A 2 4.02 20.28 -40.78
N GLU A 3 4.82 20.92 -39.94
CA GLU A 3 5.90 20.30 -39.19
C GLU A 3 5.28 19.30 -38.20
N GLU A 4 5.67 18.03 -38.30
CA GLU A 4 5.34 17.02 -37.31
C GLU A 4 6.14 17.33 -36.04
N GLU A 5 5.46 17.84 -35.02
CA GLU A 5 6.03 17.91 -33.67
C GLU A 5 6.26 16.48 -33.17
N GLU A 6 7.53 16.08 -33.14
CA GLU A 6 7.97 14.85 -32.48
C GLU A 6 7.55 14.91 -31.01
N ASN A 7 6.52 14.13 -30.69
CA ASN A 7 6.08 13.89 -29.32
C ASN A 7 7.13 13.01 -28.62
N ILE A 8 8.17 13.66 -28.09
CA ILE A 8 9.19 13.01 -27.27
C ILE A 8 8.52 12.60 -25.97
N VAL A 9 7.98 11.37 -25.96
CA VAL A 9 7.60 10.68 -24.73
C VAL A 9 8.89 10.48 -23.94
N TYR A 10 9.12 11.33 -22.95
CA TYR A 10 10.11 11.09 -21.90
C TYR A 10 9.73 9.78 -21.20
N ARG A 11 10.26 8.66 -21.70
CA ARG A 11 10.30 7.41 -20.95
C ARG A 11 11.28 7.64 -19.80
N SER A 12 10.76 8.04 -18.65
CA SER A 12 11.52 8.01 -17.41
C SER A 12 12.19 6.65 -17.29
N SER A 13 13.51 6.63 -17.14
CA SER A 13 14.33 5.43 -16.92
C SER A 13 14.09 4.77 -15.56
N ILE A 14 13.06 5.20 -14.83
CA ILE A 14 12.61 4.69 -13.54
C ILE A 14 11.53 3.63 -13.77
N THR A 15 11.79 2.67 -14.66
CA THR A 15 11.02 1.43 -14.68
C THR A 15 11.75 0.48 -13.76
N ASN A 16 11.49 0.57 -12.45
CA ASN A 16 11.88 -0.52 -11.56
C ASN A 16 10.97 -1.70 -11.92
N PRO A 17 11.49 -2.80 -12.49
CA PRO A 17 10.65 -3.91 -12.92
C PRO A 17 10.04 -4.68 -11.74
N GLN A 18 10.45 -4.36 -10.50
CA GLN A 18 9.89 -4.95 -9.30
C GLN A 18 9.11 -3.90 -8.48
N PRO A 19 7.87 -4.21 -8.06
CA PRO A 19 7.10 -3.37 -7.14
C PRO A 19 7.90 -3.10 -5.86
N TYR A 20 7.79 -1.89 -5.31
CA TYR A 20 8.50 -1.54 -4.08
C TYR A 20 7.85 -2.25 -2.89
N VAL A 21 8.61 -3.04 -2.14
CA VAL A 21 8.10 -3.68 -0.92
C VAL A 21 8.39 -2.77 0.28
N PRO A 22 7.38 -2.33 1.05
CA PRO A 22 7.60 -1.57 2.28
C PRO A 22 8.55 -2.28 3.24
N GLN A 23 9.47 -1.53 3.83
CA GLN A 23 10.56 -2.02 4.67
C GLN A 23 10.35 -1.78 6.17
N ALA A 24 9.37 -0.94 6.54
CA ALA A 24 9.05 -0.58 7.92
C ALA A 24 7.53 -0.49 8.12
N LEU A 25 7.07 -0.51 9.38
CA LEU A 25 5.64 -0.40 9.70
C LEU A 25 5.05 0.95 9.23
N SER A 26 5.80 2.04 9.40
CA SER A 26 5.45 3.38 8.87
C SER A 26 5.22 3.39 7.35
N GLU A 27 6.08 2.72 6.59
CA GLU A 27 5.95 2.66 5.14
C GLU A 27 4.72 1.86 4.69
N ILE A 28 4.27 0.89 5.51
CA ILE A 28 3.00 0.19 5.24
C ILE A 28 1.81 1.13 5.45
N GLU A 29 1.81 1.97 6.50
CA GLU A 29 0.78 3.00 6.70
C GLU A 29 0.76 4.01 5.54
N ASP A 30 1.92 4.48 5.09
CA ASP A 30 2.03 5.37 3.92
C ASP A 30 1.46 4.71 2.65
N GLN A 31 1.75 3.43 2.44
CA GLN A 31 1.19 2.65 1.34
C GLN A 31 -0.34 2.50 1.46
N LEU A 32 -0.87 2.23 2.65
CA LEU A 32 -2.32 2.14 2.89
C LEU A 32 -3.02 3.47 2.59
N GLY A 33 -2.46 4.60 3.04
CA GLY A 33 -2.92 5.94 2.71
C GLY A 33 -2.97 6.19 1.20
N SER A 34 -1.89 5.84 0.50
CA SER A 34 -1.79 5.92 -0.96
C SER A 34 -2.84 5.06 -1.67
N MET A 35 -3.03 3.82 -1.22
CA MET A 35 -4.02 2.89 -1.76
C MET A 35 -5.45 3.42 -1.61
N MET A 36 -5.79 3.98 -0.45
CA MET A 36 -7.11 4.57 -0.23
C MET A 36 -7.40 5.73 -1.18
N LEU A 37 -6.41 6.60 -1.44
CA LEU A 37 -6.53 7.73 -2.39
C LEU A 37 -6.70 7.28 -3.84
N LYS A 38 -6.13 6.12 -4.22
CA LYS A 38 -6.17 5.58 -5.59
C LYS A 38 -7.32 4.61 -5.84
N SER A 39 -8.05 4.23 -4.80
CA SER A 39 -9.16 3.28 -4.87
C SER A 39 -10.30 3.79 -5.78
N PRO A 40 -11.07 2.88 -6.44
CA PRO A 40 -10.86 1.44 -6.53
C PRO A 40 -9.99 1.04 -7.75
N HIS A 41 -9.50 2.01 -8.53
CA HIS A 41 -8.92 1.73 -9.85
C HIS A 41 -7.41 1.52 -9.82
N PHE A 42 -6.71 2.07 -8.82
CA PHE A 42 -5.26 1.88 -8.63
C PHE A 42 -4.42 2.24 -9.86
N LYS A 43 -4.90 3.18 -10.67
CA LYS A 43 -4.19 3.67 -11.86
C LYS A 43 -3.39 4.91 -11.49
N ASP A 44 -2.17 4.99 -11.98
CA ASP A 44 -1.46 6.25 -12.01
C ASP A 44 -1.91 7.09 -13.20
N THR A 45 -2.55 8.23 -12.93
CA THR A 45 -2.97 9.19 -13.96
C THR A 45 -1.92 10.26 -14.24
N THR A 46 -0.83 10.28 -13.48
CA THR A 46 0.25 11.28 -13.60
C THR A 46 1.36 10.86 -14.57
N GLY A 47 1.50 9.56 -14.81
CA GLY A 47 2.51 8.97 -15.70
C GLY A 47 3.86 8.73 -15.03
N TYR A 48 3.99 8.97 -13.72
CA TYR A 48 5.20 8.70 -12.95
C TYR A 48 5.40 7.22 -12.63
N PHE A 49 4.31 6.47 -12.48
CA PHE A 49 4.28 5.05 -12.11
C PHE A 49 3.31 4.26 -13.01
N PRO A 50 3.59 4.18 -14.32
CA PRO A 50 2.65 3.62 -15.31
C PRO A 50 2.28 2.15 -15.08
N ASP A 51 3.09 1.40 -14.35
CA ASP A 51 2.87 -0.01 -14.05
C ASP A 51 2.04 -0.25 -12.76
N THR A 52 1.56 0.82 -12.12
CA THR A 52 0.70 0.72 -10.94
C THR A 52 -0.65 0.13 -11.31
N SER A 53 -1.04 -0.94 -10.60
CA SER A 53 -2.32 -1.63 -10.76
C SER A 53 -2.84 -2.13 -9.42
N LEU A 54 -4.08 -2.60 -9.40
CA LEU A 54 -4.64 -3.28 -8.22
C LEU A 54 -3.73 -4.44 -7.78
N GLU A 55 -3.25 -5.24 -8.74
CA GLU A 55 -2.38 -6.38 -8.45
C GLU A 55 -1.05 -5.95 -7.84
N SER A 56 -0.40 -4.92 -8.39
CA SER A 56 0.87 -4.45 -7.85
C SER A 56 0.72 -3.87 -6.45
N ASN A 57 -0.29 -3.02 -6.20
CA ASN A 57 -0.49 -2.40 -4.88
C ASN A 57 -0.76 -3.46 -3.79
N PHE A 58 -1.60 -4.47 -4.09
CA PHE A 58 -1.87 -5.53 -3.13
C PHE A 58 -0.70 -6.51 -2.96
N PHE A 59 0.13 -6.68 -3.99
CA PHE A 59 1.39 -7.41 -3.86
C PHE A 59 2.37 -6.68 -2.93
N GLU A 60 2.53 -5.36 -3.09
CA GLU A 60 3.38 -4.53 -2.24
C GLU A 60 2.91 -4.54 -0.79
N LEU A 61 1.61 -4.32 -0.56
CA LEU A 61 1.00 -4.36 0.78
C LEU A 61 1.24 -5.72 1.46
N ASN A 62 0.90 -6.82 0.80
CA ASN A 62 1.03 -8.15 1.40
C ASN A 62 2.49 -8.54 1.63
N SER A 63 3.40 -8.17 0.72
CA SER A 63 4.83 -8.41 0.89
C SER A 63 5.40 -7.61 2.07
N GLY A 64 4.95 -6.37 2.25
CA GLY A 64 5.33 -5.54 3.42
C GLY A 64 4.83 -6.15 4.73
N LEU A 65 3.56 -6.58 4.77
CA LEU A 65 2.97 -7.27 5.92
C LEU A 65 3.75 -8.54 6.27
N ASP A 66 4.06 -9.39 5.27
CA ASP A 66 4.85 -10.61 5.46
C ASP A 66 6.26 -10.30 5.98
N ARG A 67 6.89 -9.25 5.47
CA ARG A 67 8.21 -8.81 5.92
C ARG A 67 8.20 -8.36 7.38
N MET A 68 7.16 -7.63 7.79
CA MET A 68 7.01 -7.09 9.15
C MET A 68 6.34 -8.06 10.13
N ARG A 69 6.11 -9.32 9.72
CA ARG A 69 5.42 -10.34 10.52
C ARG A 69 5.96 -10.52 11.93
N GLU A 70 7.28 -10.49 12.11
CA GLU A 70 7.91 -10.59 13.44
C GLU A 70 7.52 -9.43 14.36
N LYS A 71 7.45 -8.21 13.82
CA LYS A 71 7.09 -7.00 14.58
C LYS A 71 5.58 -6.90 14.83
N LEU A 72 4.77 -7.34 13.87
CA LEU A 72 3.30 -7.37 13.97
C LEU A 72 2.82 -8.44 14.96
N GLY A 73 3.50 -9.58 15.01
CA GLY A 73 2.99 -10.79 15.65
C GLY A 73 1.96 -11.52 14.77
N GLU A 74 1.85 -12.83 14.99
CA GLU A 74 1.06 -13.74 14.16
C GLU A 74 -0.42 -13.36 14.05
N ASP A 75 -1.05 -12.96 15.15
CA ASP A 75 -2.48 -12.64 15.17
C ASP A 75 -2.79 -11.37 14.34
N VAL A 76 -1.98 -10.32 14.51
CA VAL A 76 -2.14 -9.07 13.77
C VAL A 76 -1.81 -9.28 12.30
N HIS A 77 -0.71 -9.98 12.00
CA HIS A 77 -0.32 -10.32 10.63
C HIS A 77 -1.44 -11.10 9.91
N GLY A 78 -1.92 -12.18 10.51
CA GLY A 78 -2.99 -13.00 9.94
C GLY A 78 -4.26 -12.20 9.69
N LYS A 79 -4.62 -11.31 10.62
CA LYS A 79 -5.79 -10.44 10.46
C LYS A 79 -5.60 -9.43 9.33
N ALA A 80 -4.44 -8.79 9.24
CA ALA A 80 -4.14 -7.82 8.19
C ALA A 80 -4.19 -8.46 6.79
N ILE A 81 -3.64 -9.69 6.63
CA ILE A 81 -3.70 -10.44 5.37
C ILE A 81 -5.14 -10.80 5.00
N GLU A 82 -5.97 -11.24 5.96
CA GLU A 82 -7.39 -11.52 5.73
C GLU A 82 -8.14 -10.28 5.24
N LEU A 83 -7.97 -9.15 5.92
CA LEU A 83 -8.60 -7.88 5.57
C LEU A 83 -8.14 -7.39 4.19
N SER A 84 -6.84 -7.49 3.89
CA SER A 84 -6.26 -7.14 2.59
C SER A 84 -6.90 -7.96 1.46
N GLY A 85 -7.00 -9.28 1.62
CA GLY A 85 -7.66 -10.15 0.63
C GLY A 85 -9.13 -9.78 0.39
N ARG A 86 -9.87 -9.44 1.46
CA ARG A 86 -11.27 -8.99 1.36
C ARG A 86 -11.38 -7.61 0.69
N ALA A 87 -10.50 -6.67 1.01
CA ALA A 87 -10.47 -5.35 0.38
C ALA A 87 -10.23 -5.47 -1.13
N LYS A 88 -9.25 -6.28 -1.55
CA LYS A 88 -8.98 -6.56 -2.96
C LYS A 88 -10.21 -7.08 -3.69
N ALA A 89 -10.92 -8.05 -3.10
CA ALA A 89 -12.12 -8.62 -3.68
C ALA A 89 -13.25 -7.59 -3.85
N LEU A 90 -13.36 -6.62 -2.94
CA LEU A 90 -14.34 -5.52 -3.05
C LEU A 90 -13.97 -4.56 -4.18
N PHE A 91 -12.70 -4.17 -4.29
CA PHE A 91 -12.24 -3.27 -5.35
C PHE A 91 -12.37 -3.87 -6.75
N LEU A 92 -12.17 -5.19 -6.91
CA LEU A 92 -12.43 -5.89 -8.17
C LEU A 92 -13.90 -5.77 -8.65
N GLN A 93 -14.83 -5.62 -7.71
CA GLN A 93 -16.27 -5.53 -7.99
C GLN A 93 -16.78 -4.08 -7.99
N ALA A 94 -15.93 -3.12 -7.65
CA ALA A 94 -16.33 -1.73 -7.51
C ALA A 94 -16.42 -1.05 -8.91
N PRO A 95 -17.60 -0.55 -9.32
CA PRO A 95 -17.74 0.11 -10.63
C PRO A 95 -17.01 1.45 -10.70
N ASP A 96 -16.98 2.19 -9.58
CA ASP A 96 -16.39 3.53 -9.49
C ASP A 96 -16.09 3.91 -8.02
N ILE A 97 -15.49 5.09 -7.85
CA ILE A 97 -15.12 5.66 -6.56
C ILE A 97 -16.30 5.94 -5.61
N GLY A 98 -17.51 6.16 -6.12
CA GLY A 98 -18.71 6.45 -5.33
C GLY A 98 -19.43 5.19 -4.82
N SER A 99 -19.08 4.01 -5.34
CA SER A 99 -19.76 2.77 -5.00
C SER A 99 -19.61 2.37 -3.52
N GLU A 100 -20.61 1.66 -2.97
CA GLU A 100 -20.50 1.08 -1.62
C GLU A 100 -19.31 0.11 -1.53
N LYS A 101 -18.98 -0.58 -2.62
CA LYS A 101 -17.83 -1.51 -2.66
C LYS A 101 -16.50 -0.79 -2.46
N THR A 102 -16.31 0.38 -3.07
CA THR A 102 -15.13 1.22 -2.80
C THR A 102 -15.08 1.65 -1.34
N ARG A 103 -16.22 2.09 -0.77
CA ARG A 103 -16.29 2.50 0.63
C ARG A 103 -16.01 1.33 1.59
N GLU A 104 -16.59 0.16 1.36
CA GLU A 104 -16.30 -1.05 2.14
C GLU A 104 -14.83 -1.45 2.03
N GLY A 105 -14.25 -1.41 0.83
CA GLY A 105 -12.83 -1.70 0.62
C GLY A 105 -11.91 -0.76 1.39
N ASN A 106 -12.18 0.55 1.33
CA ASN A 106 -11.41 1.54 2.08
C ASN A 106 -11.56 1.40 3.60
N ARG A 107 -12.75 1.01 4.11
CA ARG A 107 -12.90 0.70 5.54
C ARG A 107 -12.02 -0.47 5.98
N LEU A 108 -11.84 -1.48 5.12
CA LEU A 108 -10.95 -2.60 5.43
C LEU A 108 -9.47 -2.18 5.38
N LEU A 109 -9.07 -1.30 4.46
CA LEU A 109 -7.71 -0.74 4.46
C LEU A 109 -7.44 0.10 5.71
N ASP A 110 -8.40 0.92 6.13
CA ASP A 110 -8.35 1.70 7.38
C ASP A 110 -8.27 0.80 8.62
N GLU A 111 -8.95 -0.34 8.63
CA GLU A 111 -8.83 -1.32 9.71
C GLU A 111 -7.41 -1.92 9.79
N ILE A 112 -6.76 -2.16 8.64
CA ILE A 112 -5.34 -2.59 8.62
C ILE A 112 -4.43 -1.48 9.16
N ASP A 113 -4.67 -0.23 8.76
CA ASP A 113 -3.90 0.93 9.24
C ASP A 113 -3.98 1.05 10.77
N GLN A 114 -5.19 0.94 11.34
CA GLN A 114 -5.39 0.96 12.78
C GLN A 114 -4.68 -0.18 13.51
N LEU A 115 -4.64 -1.38 12.93
CA LEU A 115 -3.90 -2.52 13.50
C LEU A 115 -2.40 -2.24 13.55
N ILE A 116 -1.83 -1.73 12.46
CA ILE A 116 -0.41 -1.40 12.37
C ILE A 116 -0.07 -0.27 13.34
N ASN A 117 -0.88 0.78 13.37
CA ASN A 117 -0.70 1.91 14.28
C ASN A 117 -0.68 1.48 15.76
N ALA A 118 -1.57 0.56 16.13
CA ALA A 118 -1.60 0.01 17.49
C ALA A 118 -0.31 -0.74 17.83
N VAL A 119 0.24 -1.52 16.90
CA VAL A 119 1.54 -2.20 17.06
C VAL A 119 2.66 -1.17 17.20
N ARG A 120 2.74 -0.18 16.30
CA ARG A 120 3.79 0.86 16.33
C ARG A 120 3.80 1.61 17.64
N ARG A 121 2.63 2.03 18.11
CA ARG A 121 2.46 2.70 19.41
C ARG A 121 2.89 1.82 20.56
N HIS A 122 2.49 0.55 20.59
CA HIS A 122 2.92 -0.38 21.63
C HIS A 122 4.45 -0.57 21.63
N ARG A 123 5.08 -0.71 20.45
CA ARG A 123 6.54 -0.82 20.33
C ARG A 123 7.25 0.41 20.89
N TYR A 124 6.79 1.60 20.51
CA TYR A 124 7.31 2.87 21.00
C TYR A 124 7.17 3.00 22.53
N GLU A 125 5.97 2.77 23.06
CA GLU A 125 5.69 2.86 24.51
C GLU A 125 6.49 1.82 25.33
N SER A 126 6.79 0.67 24.73
CA SER A 126 7.59 -0.39 25.35
C SER A 126 9.09 -0.18 25.20
N GLY A 127 9.54 0.87 24.50
CA GLY A 127 10.97 1.12 24.26
C GLY A 127 11.63 0.04 23.42
N LEU A 128 10.86 -0.67 22.57
CA LEU A 128 11.42 -1.65 21.66
C LEU A 128 12.20 -0.92 20.58
N LYS A 129 13.42 -1.41 20.34
CA LYS A 129 14.31 -0.83 19.34
C LYS A 129 13.97 -1.34 17.95
N ASP A 130 14.18 -0.46 16.99
CA ASP A 130 14.11 -0.76 15.57
C ASP A 130 15.48 -1.27 15.11
N ASP A 131 15.62 -1.61 13.82
CA ASP A 131 16.80 -2.30 13.30
C ASP A 131 18.07 -1.42 13.37
N ASP A 132 17.92 -0.10 13.40
CA ASP A 132 18.98 0.89 13.57
C ASP A 132 19.29 1.23 15.04
N GLY A 133 18.53 0.66 15.98
CA GLY A 133 18.69 0.85 17.41
C GLY A 133 17.91 2.03 18.01
N GLU A 134 17.17 2.78 17.20
CA GLU A 134 16.28 3.86 17.64
C GLU A 134 14.95 3.31 18.19
N VAL A 135 14.17 4.17 18.85
CA VAL A 135 12.82 3.84 19.34
C VAL A 135 11.82 4.73 18.59
N THR A 136 11.37 4.29 17.42
CA THR A 136 10.36 5.01 16.62
C THR A 136 9.03 4.26 16.55
N GLY A 137 9.07 2.95 16.87
CA GLY A 137 7.92 2.05 16.78
C GLY A 137 7.92 1.19 15.52
N ASP A 138 8.95 1.26 14.68
CA ASP A 138 9.03 0.57 13.38
C ASP A 138 9.64 -0.82 13.40
#